data_AF-A0AAD4XFX2-F1
#
_entry.id   AF-A0AAD4XFX2-F1
#
_cell.length_a   1.000
_cell.length_b   1.000
_cell.length_c   1.000
_cell.angle_alpha   90.00
_cell.angle_beta   90.00
_cell.angle_gamma   90.00
#
_symmetry.space_group_name_H-M   'P 1'
#
loop_
_entity.id
_entity.type
_entity.pdbx_description
1 polymer ?
#
loop_
_entity_poly.entity_id
_entity_poly.type
_entity_poly.pdbx_seq_one_letter_code
_entity_poly.pdbx_strand_id
1 'polypeptide(L)'
;MASSSDQVQFREYYQNWMIEQQQLLEELLQVHNQNPNDEQDLFCIIEKLIKHFQDYTNRRAQHAVNEPSSVFLPTWCTSTENSYLWFGGCRPSLLIQLVYTLCGSQLESQLTENLQEVRTDNIGGLSADQLSLVSELQCRTTTEEERLSTNMVSLQENIADCPLTRLANNNSVDSDAESHIGQVKQALDSHSKDLSSMLIDSDKLRMNTLKELIGIFTPLQAVEFLIAGKKLHLCMHQWGQLRDHIPNMEEHDREGM
;
A
#
# COMPACT_ATOMS: atom_id res chain seq x y z
N MET A 1 23.97 -3.33 -15.15
CA MET A 1 24.47 -3.91 -13.88
C MET A 1 24.07 -3.09 -12.65
N ALA A 2 23.90 -1.76 -12.74
CA ALA A 2 23.42 -0.94 -11.61
C ALA A 2 21.97 -1.25 -11.16
N SER A 3 21.03 -1.43 -12.11
CA SER A 3 19.61 -1.77 -11.82
C SER A 3 19.42 -3.01 -10.93
N SER A 4 20.26 -4.04 -11.08
CA SER A 4 20.19 -5.24 -10.23
C SER A 4 20.71 -5.00 -8.81
N SER A 5 21.66 -4.09 -8.61
CA SER A 5 22.20 -3.77 -7.29
C SER A 5 21.20 -2.97 -6.47
N ASP A 6 20.55 -1.98 -7.10
CA ASP A 6 19.57 -1.12 -6.42
C ASP A 6 18.30 -1.89 -6.03
N GLN A 7 17.85 -2.83 -6.87
CA GLN A 7 16.74 -3.73 -6.53
C GLN A 7 17.06 -4.66 -5.37
N VAL A 8 18.30 -5.17 -5.28
CA VAL A 8 18.75 -6.00 -4.14
C VAL A 8 18.79 -5.17 -2.86
N GLN A 9 19.35 -3.95 -2.91
CA GLN A 9 19.37 -3.06 -1.76
C GLN A 9 17.97 -2.69 -1.27
N PHE A 10 17.02 -2.43 -2.18
CA PHE A 10 15.64 -2.12 -1.78
C PHE A 10 14.91 -3.34 -1.23
N ARG A 11 15.20 -4.54 -1.73
CA ARG A 11 14.70 -5.80 -1.14
C ARG A 11 15.15 -5.97 0.31
N GLU A 12 16.44 -5.80 0.58
CA GLU A 12 16.98 -5.88 1.95
C GLU A 12 16.33 -4.82 2.86
N TYR A 13 16.18 -3.60 2.35
CA TYR A 13 15.48 -2.53 3.07
C TYR A 13 14.01 -2.91 3.37
N TYR A 14 13.28 -3.47 2.41
CA TYR A 14 11.91 -3.93 2.61
C TYR A 14 11.81 -5.05 3.66
N GLN A 15 12.73 -6.01 3.63
CA GLN A 15 12.78 -7.09 4.62
C GLN A 15 13.00 -6.56 6.04
N ASN A 16 13.93 -5.62 6.21
CA ASN A 16 14.14 -4.94 7.49
C ASN A 16 12.91 -4.16 7.93
N TRP A 17 12.28 -3.44 7.00
CA TRP A 17 11.04 -2.71 7.27
C TRP A 17 9.91 -3.65 7.74
N MET A 18 9.78 -4.86 7.17
CA MET A 18 8.81 -5.86 7.62
C MET A 18 9.08 -6.37 9.05
N ILE A 19 10.36 -6.52 9.43
CA ILE A 19 10.74 -6.87 10.81
C ILE A 19 10.37 -5.73 11.77
N GLU A 20 10.65 -4.49 11.40
CA GLU A 20 10.27 -3.31 12.19
C GLU A 20 8.74 -3.16 12.30
N GLN A 21 7.99 -3.53 11.26
CA GLN A 21 6.52 -3.54 11.28
C GLN A 21 5.98 -4.49 12.37
N GLN A 22 6.59 -5.67 12.52
CA GLN A 22 6.26 -6.66 13.55
C GLN A 22 6.61 -6.13 14.96
N GLN A 23 7.79 -5.55 15.14
CA GLN A 23 8.19 -4.95 16.42
C GLN A 23 7.23 -3.81 16.84
N LEU A 24 6.87 -2.94 15.91
CA LEU A 24 5.90 -1.88 16.16
C LEU A 24 4.50 -2.42 16.49
N LEU A 25 4.10 -3.57 15.95
CA LEU A 25 2.85 -4.23 16.36
C LEU A 25 2.92 -4.69 17.82
N GLU A 26 4.04 -5.27 18.24
CA GLU A 26 4.25 -5.70 19.62
C GLU A 26 4.23 -4.51 20.59
N GLU A 27 4.87 -3.39 20.24
CA GLU A 27 4.83 -2.15 21.01
C GLU A 27 3.41 -1.57 21.11
N LEU A 28 2.66 -1.53 20.01
CA LEU A 28 1.25 -1.09 20.02
C LEU A 28 0.40 -1.96 20.95
N LEU A 29 0.55 -3.29 20.86
CA LEU A 29 -0.15 -4.22 21.74
C LEU A 29 0.25 -4.03 23.21
N GLN A 30 1.52 -3.74 23.49
CA GLN A 30 1.98 -3.47 24.84
C GLN A 30 1.34 -2.20 25.40
N VAL A 31 1.39 -1.08 24.66
CA VAL A 31 0.79 0.20 25.07
C VAL A 31 -0.71 0.03 25.27
N HIS A 32 -1.39 -0.61 24.32
CA HIS A 32 -2.83 -0.87 24.41
C HIS A 32 -3.22 -1.71 25.63
N ASN A 33 -2.45 -2.74 25.99
CA ASN A 33 -2.79 -3.62 27.12
C ASN A 33 -2.38 -3.06 28.49
N GLN A 34 -1.26 -2.35 28.58
CA GLN A 34 -0.71 -1.88 29.85
C GLN A 34 -1.25 -0.49 30.22
N ASN A 35 -1.31 0.42 29.25
CA ASN A 35 -1.58 1.84 29.45
C ASN A 35 -2.71 2.38 28.54
N PRO A 36 -3.89 1.73 28.44
CA PRO A 36 -4.94 2.13 27.50
C PRO A 36 -5.55 3.51 27.75
N ASN A 37 -5.33 4.09 28.93
CA ASN A 37 -5.84 5.41 29.32
C ASN A 37 -4.74 6.49 29.37
N ASP A 38 -3.48 6.11 29.09
CA ASP A 38 -2.38 7.07 29.05
C ASP A 38 -2.31 7.69 27.65
N GLU A 39 -2.96 8.84 27.48
CA GLU A 39 -2.98 9.55 26.21
C GLU A 39 -1.57 9.89 25.72
N GLN A 40 -0.62 10.17 26.60
CA GLN A 40 0.74 10.54 26.21
C GLN A 40 1.48 9.36 25.57
N ASP A 41 1.36 8.16 26.16
CA ASP A 41 1.91 6.93 25.58
C ASP A 41 1.23 6.57 24.26
N LEU A 42 -0.10 6.70 24.18
CA LEU A 42 -0.87 6.46 22.96
C LEU A 42 -0.45 7.41 21.83
N PHE A 43 -0.32 8.71 22.09
CA PHE A 43 0.16 9.67 21.10
C PHE A 43 1.60 9.37 20.67
N CYS A 44 2.48 9.03 21.60
CA CYS A 44 3.88 8.69 21.30
C CYS A 44 3.99 7.51 20.33
N ILE A 45 3.24 6.43 20.57
CA ILE A 45 3.26 5.25 19.68
C ILE A 45 2.60 5.53 18.32
N ILE A 46 1.54 6.35 18.28
CA ILE A 46 0.91 6.81 17.04
C ILE A 46 1.91 7.61 16.20
N GLU A 47 2.59 8.60 16.79
CA GLU A 47 3.59 9.42 16.09
C GLU A 47 4.75 8.58 15.57
N LYS A 48 5.25 7.65 16.39
CA LYS A 48 6.31 6.71 16.00
C LYS A 48 5.90 5.89 14.78
N LEU A 49 4.67 5.39 14.75
CA LEU A 49 4.14 4.63 13.62
C LEU A 49 3.97 5.49 12.38
N ILE A 50 3.38 6.68 12.49
CA ILE A 50 3.21 7.59 11.36
C ILE A 50 4.57 7.90 10.74
N LYS A 51 5.56 8.21 11.57
CA LYS A 51 6.93 8.47 11.13
C LYS A 51 7.52 7.26 10.39
N HIS A 52 7.34 6.05 10.92
CA HIS A 52 7.83 4.82 10.27
C HIS A 52 7.26 4.62 8.86
N PHE A 53 5.95 4.83 8.68
CA PHE A 53 5.33 4.78 7.35
C PHE A 53 5.81 5.91 6.44
N GLN A 54 5.97 7.13 6.96
CA GLN A 54 6.51 8.25 6.20
C GLN A 54 7.93 7.96 5.71
N ASP A 55 8.80 7.47 6.58
CA ASP A 55 10.18 7.13 6.23
C ASP A 55 10.23 6.07 5.12
N TYR A 56 9.36 5.04 5.20
CA TYR A 56 9.22 4.04 4.14
C TYR A 56 8.75 4.63 2.81
N THR A 57 7.68 5.43 2.81
CA THR A 57 7.17 6.07 1.58
C THR A 57 8.20 7.02 0.95
N ASN A 58 8.95 7.76 1.77
CA ASN A 58 10.05 8.61 1.31
C ASN A 58 11.17 7.80 0.67
N ARG A 59 11.58 6.69 1.30
CA ARG A 59 12.61 5.80 0.75
C ARG A 59 12.16 5.15 -0.55
N ARG A 60 10.89 4.74 -0.62
CA ARG A 60 10.28 4.17 -1.83
C ARG A 60 10.21 5.19 -2.97
N ALA A 61 9.83 6.44 -2.68
CA ALA A 61 9.84 7.53 -3.64
C ALA A 61 11.24 7.79 -4.22
N GLN A 62 12.28 7.78 -3.37
CA GLN A 62 13.67 7.92 -3.81
C GLN A 62 14.09 6.77 -4.73
N HIS A 63 13.70 5.52 -4.41
CA HIS A 63 14.00 4.36 -5.26
C HIS A 63 13.30 4.46 -6.62
N ALA A 64 12.03 4.89 -6.64
CA ALA A 64 11.23 5.00 -7.84
C ALA A 64 11.73 6.06 -8.84
N VAL A 65 12.51 7.04 -8.42
CA VAL A 65 13.14 8.01 -9.34
C VAL A 65 14.19 7.33 -10.22
N ASN A 66 14.88 6.31 -9.69
CA ASN A 66 15.92 5.59 -10.42
C ASN A 66 15.35 4.36 -11.14
N GLU A 67 14.44 3.64 -10.49
CA GLU A 67 13.87 2.38 -10.98
C GLU A 67 12.34 2.37 -10.79
N PRO A 68 11.55 3.16 -11.52
CA PRO A 68 10.11 3.24 -11.28
C PRO A 68 9.39 1.92 -11.52
N SER A 69 9.76 1.17 -12.57
CA SER A 69 9.12 -0.10 -12.91
C SER A 69 9.25 -1.16 -11.81
N SER A 70 10.34 -1.15 -11.03
CA SER A 70 10.54 -2.11 -9.95
C SER A 70 9.53 -1.94 -8.81
N VAL A 71 8.97 -0.74 -8.63
CA VAL A 71 8.01 -0.48 -7.55
C VAL A 71 6.59 -0.91 -7.90
N PHE A 72 6.24 -0.93 -9.19
CA PHE A 72 4.95 -1.42 -9.67
C PHE A 72 4.91 -2.95 -9.82
N LEU A 73 6.08 -3.59 -9.95
CA LEU A 73 6.24 -5.04 -9.98
C LEU A 73 7.36 -5.47 -9.01
N PRO A 74 7.16 -5.30 -7.69
CA PRO A 74 8.22 -5.50 -6.72
C PRO A 74 8.57 -6.97 -6.60
N THR A 75 9.86 -7.26 -6.79
CA THR A 75 10.41 -8.61 -6.66
C THR A 75 10.59 -9.04 -5.20
N TRP A 76 10.44 -8.10 -4.26
CA TRP A 76 10.49 -8.31 -2.81
C TRP A 76 9.13 -8.60 -2.16
N CYS A 77 8.04 -8.53 -2.94
CA CYS A 77 6.71 -8.94 -2.53
C CYS A 77 6.36 -10.31 -3.14
N THR A 78 5.47 -11.03 -2.46
CA THR A 78 4.89 -12.30 -2.92
C THR A 78 3.92 -12.09 -4.08
N SER A 79 3.60 -13.15 -4.81
CA SER A 79 2.58 -13.11 -5.87
C SER A 79 1.22 -12.64 -5.32
N THR A 80 0.90 -13.02 -4.07
CA THR A 80 -0.32 -12.60 -3.37
C THR A 80 -0.31 -11.10 -3.16
N GLU A 81 0.74 -10.57 -2.52
CA GLU A 81 0.86 -9.14 -2.25
C GLU A 81 0.79 -8.33 -3.54
N ASN A 82 1.51 -8.74 -4.57
CA ASN A 82 1.53 -8.08 -5.88
C ASN A 82 0.14 -7.99 -6.52
N SER A 83 -0.71 -9.00 -6.35
CA SER A 83 -2.06 -9.02 -6.92
C SER A 83 -3.02 -7.97 -6.34
N TYR A 84 -2.72 -7.42 -5.15
CA TYR A 84 -3.54 -6.41 -4.48
C TYR A 84 -2.92 -5.01 -4.48
N LEU A 85 -1.77 -4.81 -5.13
CA LEU A 85 -1.14 -3.50 -5.23
C LEU A 85 -1.92 -2.58 -6.17
N TRP A 86 -2.22 -1.40 -5.67
CA TRP A 86 -2.68 -0.26 -6.44
C TRP A 86 -1.54 0.75 -6.45
N PHE A 87 -0.82 0.96 -7.56
CA PHE A 87 0.31 1.91 -7.59
C PHE A 87 1.37 1.67 -6.49
N GLY A 88 1.87 0.43 -6.39
CA GLY A 88 2.97 0.08 -5.47
C GLY A 88 2.59 -0.08 -3.99
N GLY A 89 1.31 0.05 -3.61
CA GLY A 89 0.84 -0.15 -2.24
C GLY A 89 -0.66 -0.47 -2.17
N CYS A 90 -1.25 -0.52 -0.97
CA CYS A 90 -2.70 -0.74 -0.84
C CYS A 90 -3.49 0.44 -1.40
N ARG A 91 -4.73 0.19 -1.84
CA ARG A 91 -5.66 1.26 -2.20
C ARG A 91 -6.14 2.00 -0.93
N PRO A 92 -6.02 3.33 -0.82
CA PRO A 92 -6.36 4.09 0.40
C PRO A 92 -7.75 3.81 0.99
N SER A 93 -8.76 3.58 0.15
CA SER A 93 -10.14 3.26 0.53
C SER A 93 -10.26 1.95 1.31
N LEU A 94 -9.28 1.05 1.22
CA LEU A 94 -9.21 -0.15 2.06
C LEU A 94 -8.94 0.16 3.54
N LEU A 95 -8.24 1.27 3.83
CA LEU A 95 -8.08 1.73 5.22
C LEU A 95 -9.43 2.12 5.82
N ILE A 96 -10.26 2.80 5.02
CA ILE A 96 -11.60 3.23 5.42
C ILE A 96 -12.55 2.01 5.52
N GLN A 97 -12.43 1.06 4.60
CA GLN A 97 -13.19 -0.20 4.66
C GLN A 97 -12.85 -1.01 5.91
N LEU A 98 -11.58 -0.99 6.35
CA LEU A 98 -11.17 -1.62 7.59
C LEU A 98 -11.89 -0.98 8.79
N VAL A 99 -12.02 0.35 8.83
CA VAL A 99 -12.78 1.06 9.88
C VAL A 99 -14.22 0.54 9.96
N TYR A 100 -14.93 0.51 8.83
CA TYR A 100 -16.32 0.01 8.82
C TYR A 100 -16.42 -1.46 9.22
N THR A 101 -15.46 -2.30 8.82
CA THR A 101 -15.40 -3.70 9.23
C THR A 101 -15.22 -3.82 10.76
N LEU A 102 -14.35 -3.01 11.35
CA LEU A 102 -14.14 -3.01 12.81
C LEU A 102 -15.40 -2.56 13.55
N CYS A 103 -16.07 -1.50 13.08
CA CYS A 103 -17.35 -1.06 13.65
C CYS A 103 -18.46 -2.11 13.51
N GLY A 104 -18.56 -2.75 12.34
CA GLY A 104 -19.58 -3.77 12.06
C GLY A 104 -19.39 -5.04 12.90
N SER A 105 -18.15 -5.54 13.00
CA SER A 105 -17.82 -6.73 13.79
C SER A 105 -18.11 -6.56 15.28
N GLN A 106 -17.94 -5.35 15.81
CA GLN A 106 -18.32 -5.03 17.19
C GLN A 106 -19.84 -4.99 17.39
N LEU A 107 -20.59 -4.48 16.41
CA LEU A 107 -22.05 -4.49 16.47
C LEU A 107 -22.59 -5.93 16.48
N GLU A 108 -22.02 -6.82 15.67
CA GLU A 108 -22.39 -8.24 15.64
C GLU A 108 -22.06 -8.98 16.94
N SER A 109 -20.90 -8.71 17.55
CA SER A 109 -20.54 -9.29 18.85
C SER A 109 -21.44 -8.78 19.97
N GLN A 110 -21.78 -7.48 19.98
CA GLN A 110 -22.72 -6.87 20.94
C GLN A 110 -24.15 -7.42 20.83
N LEU A 111 -24.60 -7.77 19.63
CA LEU A 111 -25.91 -8.40 19.42
C LEU A 111 -25.94 -9.87 19.88
N THR A 112 -24.78 -10.52 19.91
CA THR A 112 -24.64 -11.95 20.24
C THR A 112 -24.36 -12.19 21.73
N GLU A 113 -23.64 -11.28 22.39
CA GLU A 113 -23.31 -11.34 23.83
C GLU A 113 -24.15 -10.31 24.62
N ASN A 114 -25.19 -10.78 25.32
CA ASN A 114 -26.11 -10.02 26.16
C ASN A 114 -25.46 -8.81 26.88
N LEU A 115 -25.67 -7.59 26.34
CA LEU A 115 -25.53 -6.25 26.94
C LEU A 115 -24.76 -6.17 28.27
N GLN A 116 -23.50 -6.61 28.29
CA GLN A 116 -22.60 -6.31 29.41
C GLN A 116 -21.87 -5.01 29.10
N GLU A 117 -21.88 -4.11 30.08
CA GLU A 117 -21.39 -2.73 30.07
C GLU A 117 -20.13 -2.53 29.19
N VAL A 118 -20.36 -2.11 27.93
CA VAL A 118 -19.31 -1.94 26.93
C VAL A 118 -18.67 -0.56 27.11
N ARG A 119 -17.34 -0.53 27.18
CA ARG A 119 -16.57 0.71 27.06
C ARG A 119 -16.82 1.33 25.68
N THR A 120 -17.51 2.46 25.64
CA THR A 120 -17.79 3.25 24.43
C THR A 120 -16.53 3.85 23.78
N ASP A 121 -15.36 3.64 24.39
CA ASP A 121 -14.10 4.27 23.98
C ASP A 121 -13.28 3.45 22.98
N ASN A 122 -13.82 2.34 22.46
CA ASN A 122 -13.14 1.49 21.48
C ASN A 122 -13.48 1.86 20.01
N ILE A 123 -12.68 1.37 19.05
CA ILE A 123 -12.81 1.59 17.61
C ILE A 123 -14.12 0.99 17.05
N GLY A 124 -14.68 0.02 17.76
CA GLY A 124 -15.99 -0.55 17.46
C GLY A 124 -17.16 0.39 17.79
N GLY A 125 -16.95 1.39 18.64
CA GLY A 125 -17.93 2.36 19.11
C GLY A 125 -17.74 3.78 18.57
N LEU A 126 -17.45 3.93 17.27
CA LEU A 126 -17.36 5.27 16.66
C LEU A 126 -18.65 6.07 16.85
N SER A 127 -18.52 7.33 17.23
CA SER A 127 -19.67 8.24 17.36
C SER A 127 -20.30 8.55 16.00
N ALA A 128 -21.55 9.04 16.00
CA ALA A 128 -22.22 9.46 14.77
C ALA A 128 -21.44 10.57 14.03
N ASP A 129 -20.82 11.49 14.78
CA ASP A 129 -19.99 12.56 14.22
C ASP A 129 -18.72 11.98 13.59
N GLN A 130 -18.05 11.04 14.26
CA GLN A 130 -16.87 10.35 13.71
C GLN A 130 -17.22 9.58 12.44
N LEU A 131 -18.34 8.86 12.41
CA LEU A 131 -18.79 8.14 11.22
C LEU A 131 -19.12 9.09 10.07
N SER A 132 -19.72 10.25 10.35
CA SER A 132 -19.96 11.29 9.34
C SER A 132 -18.64 11.81 8.74
N LEU A 133 -17.63 12.07 9.58
CA LEU A 133 -16.31 12.51 9.12
C LEU A 133 -15.58 11.41 8.32
N VAL A 134 -15.69 10.15 8.73
CA VAL A 134 -15.14 9.00 7.98
C VAL A 134 -15.82 8.87 6.61
N SER A 135 -17.14 9.07 6.54
CA SER A 135 -17.88 9.04 5.28
C SER A 135 -17.50 10.19 4.34
N GLU A 136 -17.30 11.40 4.86
CA GLU A 136 -16.79 12.52 4.08
C GLU A 136 -15.38 12.22 3.54
N LEU A 137 -14.49 11.71 4.40
CA LEU A 137 -13.15 11.29 4.00
C LEU A 137 -13.20 10.24 2.90
N GLN A 138 -14.09 9.26 3.00
CA GLN A 138 -14.29 8.23 1.97
C GLN A 138 -14.60 8.85 0.61
N CYS A 139 -15.55 9.79 0.55
CA CYS A 139 -15.92 10.46 -0.68
C CYS A 139 -14.72 11.17 -1.32
N ARG A 140 -13.94 11.93 -0.53
CA ARG A 140 -12.75 12.63 -1.00
C ARG A 140 -11.65 11.66 -1.46
N THR A 141 -11.36 10.63 -0.67
CA THR A 141 -10.34 9.63 -0.98
C THR A 141 -10.69 8.87 -2.26
N THR A 142 -11.94 8.41 -2.43
CA THR A 142 -12.38 7.72 -3.64
C THR A 142 -12.31 8.61 -4.88
N THR A 143 -12.67 9.89 -4.76
CA THR A 143 -12.53 10.85 -5.86
C THR A 143 -11.08 10.99 -6.32
N GLU A 144 -10.14 11.11 -5.39
CA GLU A 144 -8.71 11.18 -5.72
C GLU A 144 -8.15 9.86 -6.25
N GLU A 145 -8.65 8.71 -5.78
CA GLU A 145 -8.33 7.40 -6.35
C GLU A 145 -8.77 7.29 -7.80
N GLU A 146 -10.00 7.72 -8.13
CA GLU A 146 -10.52 7.72 -9.50
C GLU A 146 -9.71 8.63 -10.41
N ARG A 147 -9.33 9.82 -9.91
CA ARG A 147 -8.46 10.75 -10.64
C ARG A 147 -7.10 10.12 -10.96
N LEU A 148 -6.45 9.50 -9.97
CA LEU A 148 -5.17 8.82 -10.17
C LEU A 148 -5.31 7.59 -11.09
N SER A 149 -6.38 6.82 -10.96
CA SER A 149 -6.68 5.71 -11.87
C SER A 149 -6.87 6.16 -13.31
N THR A 150 -7.57 7.27 -13.52
CA THR A 150 -7.73 7.87 -14.86
C THR A 150 -6.37 8.32 -15.42
N ASN A 151 -5.53 8.95 -14.60
CA ASN A 151 -4.18 9.33 -15.03
C ASN A 151 -3.33 8.13 -15.46
N MET A 152 -3.43 6.99 -14.75
CA MET A 152 -2.72 5.77 -15.13
C MET A 152 -3.21 5.23 -16.47
N VAL A 153 -4.52 5.25 -16.72
CA VAL A 153 -5.09 4.84 -18.02
C VAL A 153 -4.51 5.68 -19.14
N SER A 154 -4.55 7.02 -19.01
CA SER A 154 -3.96 7.92 -20.01
C SER A 154 -2.46 7.64 -20.22
N LEU A 155 -1.72 7.38 -19.13
CA LEU A 155 -0.28 7.07 -19.21
C LEU A 155 0.00 5.77 -19.97
N GLN A 156 -0.86 4.76 -19.82
CA GLN A 156 -0.77 3.50 -20.56
C GLN A 156 -1.16 3.65 -22.03
N GLU A 157 -2.19 4.44 -22.33
CA GLU A 157 -2.63 4.73 -23.70
C GLU A 157 -1.58 5.53 -24.49
N ASN A 158 -0.94 6.51 -23.85
CA ASN A 158 0.10 7.35 -24.45
C ASN A 158 1.35 6.57 -24.91
N ILE A 159 1.53 5.31 -24.46
CA ILE A 159 2.60 4.44 -25.00
C ILE A 159 2.36 4.14 -26.48
N ALA A 160 1.10 4.04 -26.92
CA ALA A 160 0.77 3.84 -28.33
C ALA A 160 1.09 5.09 -29.19
N ASP A 161 1.02 6.28 -28.60
CA ASP A 161 1.37 7.53 -29.28
C ASP A 161 2.89 7.81 -29.25
N CYS A 162 3.68 6.97 -28.56
CA CYS A 162 5.13 7.09 -28.55
C CYS A 162 5.74 6.74 -29.91
N PRO A 163 6.99 7.20 -30.20
CA PRO A 163 7.73 6.83 -31.40
C PRO A 163 7.92 5.31 -31.63
N LEU A 164 7.53 4.47 -30.65
CA LEU A 164 7.45 3.01 -30.77
C LEU A 164 6.50 2.56 -31.88
N THR A 165 5.35 3.22 -32.11
CA THR A 165 4.48 2.89 -33.25
C THR A 165 5.09 3.29 -34.59
N ARG A 166 5.92 4.33 -34.60
CA ARG A 166 6.72 4.69 -35.79
C ARG A 166 7.78 3.62 -36.09
N LEU A 167 8.40 3.01 -35.07
CA LEU A 167 9.27 1.84 -35.26
C LEU A 167 8.51 0.65 -35.85
N ALA A 168 7.28 0.39 -35.40
CA ALA A 168 6.46 -0.70 -35.95
C ALA A 168 6.02 -0.47 -37.41
N ASN A 169 5.86 0.79 -37.83
CA ASN A 169 5.45 1.17 -39.19
C ASN A 169 6.59 1.44 -40.17
N ASN A 170 7.84 1.58 -39.71
CA ASN A 170 8.97 1.91 -40.58
C ASN A 170 9.49 0.68 -41.34
N ASN A 171 8.89 0.43 -42.51
CA ASN A 171 9.44 -0.42 -43.57
C ASN A 171 10.45 0.32 -44.49
N SER A 172 10.91 1.52 -44.12
CA SER A 172 11.76 2.35 -44.99
C SER A 172 13.22 2.37 -44.52
N VAL A 173 14.09 1.92 -45.43
CA VAL A 173 15.55 1.74 -45.33
C VAL A 173 16.34 3.07 -45.26
N ASP A 174 15.71 4.23 -45.01
CA ASP A 174 16.40 5.51 -45.20
C ASP A 174 15.84 6.62 -44.29
N SER A 175 16.30 6.67 -43.03
CA SER A 175 16.46 7.91 -42.23
C SER A 175 17.04 7.62 -40.84
N ASP A 176 18.22 8.18 -40.58
CA ASP A 176 18.77 8.57 -39.26
C ASP A 176 18.35 7.76 -38.02
N ALA A 177 18.69 6.46 -38.01
CA ALA A 177 18.35 5.51 -36.95
C ALA A 177 18.79 5.97 -35.54
N GLU A 178 19.89 6.73 -35.45
CA GLU A 178 20.43 7.25 -34.19
C GLU A 178 19.52 8.33 -33.57
N SER A 179 18.95 9.21 -34.40
CA SER A 179 17.94 10.21 -34.00
C SER A 179 16.64 9.55 -33.52
N HIS A 180 16.22 8.45 -34.15
CA HIS A 180 15.04 7.70 -33.76
C HIS A 180 15.20 6.97 -32.43
N ILE A 181 16.34 6.31 -32.21
CA ILE A 181 16.67 5.67 -30.93
C ILE A 181 16.67 6.73 -29.80
N GLY A 182 17.20 7.93 -30.06
CA GLY A 182 17.17 9.05 -29.13
C GLY A 182 15.73 9.46 -28.73
N GLN A 183 14.83 9.59 -29.70
CA GLN A 183 13.42 9.94 -29.45
C GLN A 183 12.67 8.87 -28.64
N VAL A 184 12.90 7.59 -28.93
CA VAL A 184 12.30 6.47 -28.17
C VAL A 184 12.81 6.48 -26.73
N LYS A 185 14.11 6.65 -26.54
CA LYS A 185 14.70 6.74 -25.20
C LYS A 185 14.11 7.90 -24.42
N GLN A 186 13.98 9.08 -25.03
CA GLN A 186 13.37 10.24 -24.38
C GLN A 186 11.91 9.99 -23.98
N ALA A 187 11.13 9.31 -24.82
CA ALA A 187 9.75 8.96 -24.52
C ALA A 187 9.66 7.98 -23.33
N LEU A 188 10.52 6.95 -23.30
CA LEU A 188 10.61 6.00 -22.18
C LEU A 188 11.07 6.69 -20.88
N ASP A 189 12.03 7.60 -20.96
CA ASP A 189 12.50 8.39 -19.81
C ASP A 189 11.39 9.32 -19.27
N SER A 190 10.54 9.87 -20.15
CA SER A 190 9.36 10.65 -19.75
C SER A 190 8.33 9.77 -19.05
N HIS A 191 7.98 8.63 -19.66
CA HIS A 191 7.02 7.68 -19.09
C HIS A 191 7.47 7.15 -17.72
N SER A 192 8.77 6.87 -17.58
CA SER A 192 9.41 6.49 -16.31
C SER A 192 9.19 7.53 -15.22
N LYS A 193 9.40 8.83 -15.52
CA LYS A 193 9.16 9.94 -14.58
C LYS A 193 7.69 10.08 -14.20
N ASP A 194 6.79 9.91 -15.17
CA ASP A 194 5.35 9.97 -14.91
C ASP A 194 4.90 8.84 -13.98
N LEU A 195 5.44 7.62 -14.16
CA LEU A 195 5.23 6.50 -13.23
C LEU A 195 5.76 6.81 -11.82
N SER A 196 6.96 7.38 -11.69
CA SER A 196 7.49 7.81 -10.40
C SER A 196 6.58 8.85 -9.73
N SER A 197 6.06 9.82 -10.49
CA SER A 197 5.13 10.83 -9.97
C SER A 197 3.81 10.21 -9.51
N MET A 198 3.27 9.25 -10.28
CA MET A 198 2.05 8.51 -9.94
C MET A 198 2.19 7.77 -8.60
N LEU A 199 3.32 7.10 -8.39
CA LEU A 199 3.62 6.46 -7.12
C LEU A 199 3.66 7.48 -5.98
N ILE A 200 4.40 8.58 -6.15
CA ILE A 200 4.54 9.63 -5.13
C ILE A 200 3.16 10.21 -4.74
N ASP A 201 2.31 10.49 -5.72
CA ASP A 201 0.98 11.04 -5.46
C ASP A 201 0.04 10.01 -4.81
N SER A 202 0.16 8.74 -5.19
CA SER A 202 -0.57 7.66 -4.51
C SER A 202 -0.13 7.49 -3.05
N ASP A 203 1.17 7.67 -2.76
CA ASP A 203 1.72 7.59 -1.41
C ASP A 203 1.30 8.76 -0.54
N LYS A 204 1.24 9.97 -1.11
CA LYS A 204 0.65 11.12 -0.44
C LYS A 204 -0.81 10.86 -0.07
N LEU A 205 -1.60 10.30 -1.00
CA LEU A 205 -3.01 10.00 -0.73
C LEU A 205 -3.17 8.96 0.41
N ARG A 206 -2.34 7.91 0.42
CA ARG A 206 -2.30 6.93 1.53
C ARG A 206 -1.98 7.59 2.85
N MET A 207 -0.91 8.38 2.90
CA MET A 207 -0.45 9.02 4.12
C MET A 207 -1.45 10.05 4.64
N ASN A 208 -2.07 10.84 3.76
CA ASN A 208 -3.10 11.79 4.13
C ASN A 208 -4.34 11.06 4.68
N THR A 209 -4.83 10.04 3.98
CA THR A 209 -5.97 9.23 4.44
C THR A 209 -5.71 8.61 5.81
N LEU A 210 -4.53 8.03 6.03
CA LEU A 210 -4.13 7.48 7.33
C LEU A 210 -4.15 8.54 8.44
N LYS A 211 -3.54 9.70 8.19
CA LYS A 211 -3.47 10.79 9.18
C LYS A 211 -4.83 11.40 9.49
N GLU A 212 -5.67 11.56 8.47
CA GLU A 212 -7.03 12.09 8.64
C GLU A 212 -7.89 11.12 9.45
N LEU A 213 -7.81 9.80 9.18
CA LEU A 213 -8.48 8.79 10.01
C LEU A 213 -8.02 8.86 11.48
N ILE A 214 -6.71 8.89 11.71
CA ILE A 214 -6.15 9.02 13.08
C ILE A 214 -6.64 10.32 13.75
N GLY A 215 -6.76 11.41 13.00
CA GLY A 215 -7.26 12.69 13.52
C GLY A 215 -8.76 12.72 13.81
N ILE A 216 -9.55 11.82 13.23
CA ILE A 216 -10.97 11.65 13.54
C ILE A 216 -11.16 10.85 14.84
N PHE A 217 -10.23 9.96 15.15
CA PHE A 217 -10.33 9.01 16.26
C PHE A 217 -9.79 9.57 17.58
N THR A 218 -10.26 9.01 18.70
CA THR A 218 -9.55 9.16 19.97
C THR A 218 -8.20 8.43 19.89
N PRO A 219 -7.21 8.74 20.75
CA PRO A 219 -5.92 8.06 20.71
C PRO A 219 -6.02 6.54 20.86
N LEU A 220 -6.94 6.07 21.72
CA LEU A 220 -7.17 4.64 21.91
C LEU A 220 -7.76 3.99 20.65
N GLN A 221 -8.78 4.59 20.05
CA GLN A 221 -9.39 4.14 18.80
C GLN A 221 -8.35 4.11 17.66
N ALA A 222 -7.49 5.13 17.55
CA ALA A 222 -6.41 5.17 16.58
C ALA A 222 -5.42 4.03 16.79
N VAL A 223 -5.02 3.73 18.03
CA VAL A 223 -4.14 2.58 18.34
C VAL A 223 -4.79 1.25 17.95
N GLU A 224 -6.06 1.05 18.26
CA GLU A 224 -6.78 -0.18 17.89
C GLU A 224 -6.90 -0.35 16.36
N PHE A 225 -7.21 0.73 15.65
CA PHE A 225 -7.22 0.76 14.19
C PHE A 225 -5.84 0.41 13.61
N LEU A 226 -4.77 0.97 14.16
CA LEU A 226 -3.39 0.71 13.73
C LEU A 226 -2.95 -0.73 14.01
N ILE A 227 -3.37 -1.31 15.14
CA ILE A 227 -3.16 -2.73 15.46
C ILE A 227 -3.85 -3.61 14.41
N ALA A 228 -5.11 -3.34 14.10
CA ALA A 228 -5.87 -4.10 13.12
C ALA A 228 -5.22 -4.01 11.72
N GLY A 229 -4.84 -2.80 11.29
CA GLY A 229 -4.17 -2.58 10.00
C GLY A 229 -2.85 -3.33 9.89
N LYS A 230 -2.01 -3.29 10.94
CA LYS A 230 -0.74 -4.02 10.97
C LYS A 230 -0.94 -5.54 10.96
N LYS A 231 -1.87 -6.06 11.76
CA LYS A 231 -2.21 -7.49 11.76
C LYS A 231 -2.62 -7.95 10.37
N LEU A 232 -3.51 -7.21 9.71
CA LEU A 232 -3.95 -7.52 8.35
C LEU A 232 -2.77 -7.55 7.37
N HIS A 233 -1.92 -6.53 7.39
CA HIS A 233 -0.75 -6.46 6.49
C HIS A 233 0.23 -7.60 6.72
N LEU A 234 0.58 -7.89 7.98
CA LEU A 234 1.51 -8.97 8.35
C LEU A 234 0.93 -10.36 8.02
N CYS A 235 -0.36 -10.59 8.25
CA CYS A 235 -1.01 -11.84 7.86
C CYS A 235 -1.01 -12.03 6.34
N MET A 236 -1.32 -10.98 5.56
CA MET A 236 -1.26 -11.04 4.10
C MET A 236 0.15 -11.38 3.60
N HIS A 237 1.18 -10.80 4.21
CA HIS A 237 2.57 -11.11 3.90
C HIS A 237 2.90 -12.59 4.19
N GLN A 238 2.56 -13.07 5.39
CA GLN A 238 2.82 -14.46 5.80
C GLN A 238 2.07 -15.47 4.92
N TRP A 239 0.79 -15.23 4.61
CA TRP A 239 0.01 -16.08 3.71
C TRP A 239 0.58 -16.08 2.29
N GLY A 240 1.04 -14.92 1.82
CA GLY A 240 1.74 -14.81 0.55
C GLY A 240 3.00 -15.67 0.50
N GLN A 241 3.83 -15.60 1.55
CA GLN A 241 5.02 -16.43 1.67
C GLN A 241 4.66 -17.91 1.67
N LEU A 242 3.70 -18.32 2.50
CA LEU A 242 3.26 -19.71 2.57
C LEU A 242 2.82 -20.22 1.20
N ARG A 243 2.00 -19.45 0.47
CA ARG A 243 1.49 -19.85 -0.84
C ARG A 243 2.59 -19.99 -1.89
N ASP A 244 3.51 -19.02 -1.96
CA ASP A 244 4.60 -19.04 -2.94
C ASP A 244 5.63 -20.14 -2.65
N HIS A 245 5.68 -20.65 -1.42
CA HIS A 245 6.53 -21.78 -1.02
C HIS A 245 5.84 -23.15 -1.12
N ILE A 246 4.54 -23.24 -1.48
CA ILE A 246 3.91 -24.54 -1.78
C ILE A 246 4.55 -25.08 -3.06
N PRO A 247 5.34 -26.17 -3.00
CA PRO A 247 5.86 -26.80 -4.20
C PRO A 247 4.65 -27.30 -4.99
N ASN A 248 4.70 -27.22 -6.32
CA ASN A 248 3.76 -27.93 -7.20
C ASN A 248 3.78 -29.44 -6.87
N MET A 249 2.98 -29.89 -5.91
CA MET A 249 2.76 -31.30 -5.60
C MET A 249 1.68 -31.88 -6.51
N GLU A 250 1.75 -31.59 -7.81
CA GLU A 250 0.86 -32.18 -8.81
C GLU A 250 1.63 -32.47 -10.10
N GLU A 251 2.71 -33.24 -10.02
CA GLU A 251 3.27 -33.87 -11.23
C GLU A 251 3.87 -35.27 -11.00
N HIS A 252 3.58 -35.94 -9.87
CA HIS A 252 4.16 -37.26 -9.58
C HIS A 252 3.18 -38.45 -9.44
N ASP A 253 1.91 -38.32 -9.85
CA ASP A 253 0.96 -39.44 -9.88
C ASP A 253 0.27 -39.61 -11.26
N ARG A 254 1.01 -39.43 -12.37
CA ARG A 254 0.56 -39.79 -13.72
C ARG A 254 1.57 -40.54 -14.59
N GLU A 255 2.54 -41.22 -13.98
CA GLU A 255 3.34 -42.26 -14.64
C GLU A 255 3.30 -43.53 -13.79
N GLY A 256 2.17 -44.23 -13.86
CA GLY A 256 1.94 -45.43 -13.07
C GLY A 256 0.63 -46.12 -13.41
N MET A 257 0.28 -46.22 -14.69
CA MET A 257 -0.72 -47.18 -15.18
C MET A 257 -0.53 -47.50 -16.65
#